data_AF-A0A950SEU6-F1
#
_entry.id   AF-A0A950SEU6-F1
#
_cell.length_a   1.000
_cell.length_b   1.000
_cell.length_c   1.000
_cell.angle_alpha   90.00
_cell.angle_beta   90.00
_cell.angle_gamma   90.00
#
_symmetry.space_group_name_H-M   'P 1'
#
loop_
_entity.id
_entity.type
_entity.pdbx_description
1 polymer ?
#
loop_
_entity_poly.entity_id
_entity_poly.type
_entity_poly.pdbx_seq_one_letter_code
_entity_poly.pdbx_strand_id
1 'polypeptide(L)'
;MEINRHGRTRGWSRHGSDLTARLGSLLAPFTDVARGTTFDGELVAVSERDGKPAQDFAAVTRAVFSERPAATERLRLVAFDILAVAGEDVRARAWEDRDACLRDTLPVCERIRLTASLPATLAAHEAIVALGFEGTVLKRLGSAYRPGRHRTWIKHKARFTARAALCSVRQDRDGRWNALCELDGRRVHALAGPRTVERIGELVELVYSRMDADGSLREARVAPAS
;
A
#
# COMPACT_ATOMS: atom_id res chain seq x y z
N MET A 1 -7.52 -3.21 -11.89
CA MET A 1 -7.20 -3.32 -13.34
C MET A 1 -8.31 -4.10 -14.02
N GLU A 2 -8.56 -3.84 -15.29
CA GLU A 2 -9.59 -4.50 -16.09
C GLU A 2 -9.09 -4.73 -17.53
N ILE A 3 -9.29 -5.92 -18.07
CA ILE A 3 -9.22 -6.20 -19.49
C ILE A 3 -10.67 -6.33 -19.95
N ASN A 4 -11.21 -5.29 -20.59
CA ASN A 4 -12.64 -5.26 -20.89
C ASN A 4 -13.02 -6.24 -22.03
N ARG A 5 -14.31 -6.34 -22.33
CA ARG A 5 -14.85 -7.23 -23.39
C ARG A 5 -14.30 -6.95 -24.79
N HIS A 6 -13.75 -5.76 -25.02
CA HIS A 6 -13.12 -5.37 -26.28
C HIS A 6 -11.59 -5.62 -26.30
N GLY A 7 -11.03 -6.22 -25.24
CA GLY A 7 -9.59 -6.47 -25.11
C GLY A 7 -8.75 -5.24 -24.75
N ARG A 8 -9.38 -4.14 -24.29
CA ARG A 8 -8.64 -2.96 -23.82
C ARG A 8 -8.30 -3.12 -22.34
N THR A 9 -7.01 -3.02 -22.03
CA THR A 9 -6.53 -2.96 -20.64
C THR A 9 -6.71 -1.56 -20.07
N ARG A 10 -7.32 -1.47 -18.89
CA ARG A 10 -7.61 -0.24 -18.17
C ARG A 10 -7.18 -0.33 -16.71
N GLY A 11 -6.73 0.79 -16.18
CA GLY A 11 -6.38 0.91 -14.77
C GLY A 11 -7.22 1.97 -14.08
N TRP A 12 -7.60 1.67 -12.84
CA TRP A 12 -8.46 2.53 -12.04
C TRP A 12 -7.80 2.75 -10.69
N SER A 13 -7.90 3.98 -10.18
CA SER A 13 -7.52 4.29 -8.80
C SER A 13 -8.51 3.65 -7.83
N ARG A 14 -8.12 3.57 -6.55
CA ARG A 14 -9.01 3.16 -5.45
C ARG A 14 -10.34 3.93 -5.40
N HIS A 15 -10.34 5.18 -5.88
CA HIS A 15 -11.50 6.07 -5.88
C HIS A 15 -12.22 6.12 -7.25
N GLY A 16 -11.89 5.21 -8.17
CA GLY A 16 -12.55 5.12 -9.48
C GLY A 16 -12.04 6.11 -10.52
N SER A 17 -10.93 6.82 -10.28
CA SER A 17 -10.32 7.67 -11.30
C SER A 17 -9.65 6.81 -12.37
N ASP A 18 -9.88 7.12 -13.65
CA ASP A 18 -9.22 6.42 -14.75
C ASP A 18 -7.72 6.78 -14.78
N LEU A 19 -6.87 5.77 -14.64
CA LEU A 19 -5.41 5.87 -14.67
C LEU A 19 -4.82 5.27 -15.96
N THR A 20 -5.64 4.83 -16.91
CA THR A 20 -5.22 4.04 -18.08
C THR A 20 -4.09 4.71 -18.85
N ALA A 21 -4.27 5.99 -19.24
CA ALA A 21 -3.25 6.73 -19.98
C ALA A 21 -1.95 6.92 -19.18
N ARG A 22 -2.08 7.10 -17.85
CA ARG A 22 -0.95 7.33 -16.94
C ARG A 22 -0.12 6.07 -16.73
N LEU A 23 -0.75 4.89 -16.75
CA LEU A 23 -0.06 3.62 -16.55
C LEU A 23 0.70 3.16 -17.79
N GLY A 24 0.30 3.61 -18.98
CA GLY A 24 1.06 3.47 -20.22
C GLY A 24 1.59 2.06 -20.45
N SER A 25 2.91 1.93 -20.61
CA SER A 25 3.58 0.66 -20.89
C SER A 25 3.44 -0.40 -19.80
N LEU A 26 3.07 -0.02 -18.56
CA LEU A 26 2.79 -0.98 -17.49
C LEU A 26 1.61 -1.90 -17.84
N LEU A 27 0.72 -1.45 -18.72
CA LEU A 27 -0.46 -2.22 -19.14
C LEU A 27 -0.17 -3.22 -20.27
N ALA A 28 0.97 -3.08 -20.95
CA ALA A 28 1.32 -3.90 -22.12
C ALA A 28 1.34 -5.41 -21.85
N PRO A 29 1.85 -5.92 -20.70
CA PRO A 29 1.85 -7.36 -20.43
C PRO A 29 0.45 -8.00 -20.35
N PHE A 30 -0.61 -7.21 -20.16
CA PHE A 30 -1.97 -7.73 -20.00
C PHE A 30 -2.75 -7.87 -21.31
N THR A 31 -2.14 -7.60 -22.47
CA THR A 31 -2.82 -7.69 -23.77
C THR A 31 -3.30 -9.11 -24.10
N ASP A 32 -2.57 -10.12 -23.61
CA ASP A 32 -2.87 -11.53 -23.86
C ASP A 32 -3.75 -12.16 -22.77
N VAL A 33 -4.09 -11.39 -21.72
CA VAL A 33 -5.00 -11.84 -20.68
C VAL A 33 -6.42 -11.90 -21.22
N ALA A 34 -7.16 -12.95 -20.85
CA ALA A 34 -8.52 -13.17 -21.31
C ALA A 34 -9.42 -11.94 -21.13
N ARG A 35 -10.23 -11.63 -22.14
CA ARG A 35 -11.18 -10.50 -22.12
C ARG A 35 -12.23 -10.70 -21.04
N GLY A 36 -12.66 -9.61 -20.41
CA GLY A 36 -13.58 -9.66 -19.27
C GLY A 36 -12.90 -10.08 -17.96
N THR A 37 -11.58 -9.91 -17.85
CA THR A 37 -10.83 -10.17 -16.63
C THR A 37 -10.67 -8.90 -15.80
N THR A 38 -10.94 -8.98 -14.50
CA THR A 38 -10.81 -7.85 -13.57
C THR A 38 -10.04 -8.33 -12.35
N PHE A 39 -9.05 -7.55 -11.91
CA PHE A 39 -8.21 -7.91 -10.77
C PHE A 39 -7.75 -6.67 -9.98
N ASP A 40 -7.44 -6.89 -8.71
CA ASP A 40 -6.91 -5.87 -7.81
C ASP A 40 -5.39 -6.01 -7.66
N GLY A 41 -4.71 -4.87 -7.54
CA GLY A 41 -3.26 -4.81 -7.38
C GLY A 41 -2.80 -3.48 -6.81
N GLU A 42 -1.58 -3.47 -6.29
CA GLU A 42 -0.92 -2.30 -5.72
C GLU A 42 0.19 -1.82 -6.67
N LEU A 43 0.24 -0.52 -6.95
CA LEU A 43 1.38 0.09 -7.63
C LEU A 43 2.49 0.32 -6.61
N VAL A 44 3.67 -0.17 -6.92
CA VAL A 44 4.84 -0.11 -6.04
C VAL A 44 6.00 0.51 -6.80
N ALA A 45 6.65 1.48 -6.16
CA ALA A 45 8.00 1.90 -6.53
C ALA A 45 8.95 1.37 -5.45
N VAL A 46 10.06 0.79 -5.90
CA VAL A 46 11.11 0.29 -5.03
C VAL A 46 12.35 1.13 -5.29
N SER A 47 12.98 1.57 -4.21
CA SER A 47 14.30 2.20 -4.21
C SER A 47 15.21 1.42 -3.27
N GLU A 48 16.39 1.96 -2.99
CA GLU A 48 17.35 1.37 -2.07
C GLU A 48 17.58 2.29 -0.88
N ARG A 49 17.66 1.71 0.32
CA ARG A 49 18.07 2.39 1.55
C ARG A 49 18.94 1.44 2.37
N ASP A 50 20.11 1.88 2.78
CA ASP A 50 21.08 1.08 3.55
C ASP A 50 21.41 -0.28 2.89
N GLY A 51 21.50 -0.31 1.55
CA GLY A 51 21.74 -1.53 0.77
C GLY A 51 20.56 -2.50 0.72
N LYS A 52 19.36 -2.07 1.15
CA LYS A 52 18.14 -2.89 1.18
C LYS A 52 17.04 -2.27 0.31
N PRO A 53 16.22 -3.09 -0.37
CA PRO A 53 15.02 -2.61 -1.04
C PRO A 53 14.08 -1.89 -0.06
N ALA A 54 13.63 -0.70 -0.43
CA ALA A 54 12.67 0.08 0.34
C ALA A 54 11.52 0.54 -0.55
N GLN A 55 10.29 0.56 -0.02
CA GLN A 55 9.16 1.12 -0.75
C GLN A 55 9.25 2.65 -0.77
N ASP A 56 9.09 3.25 -1.96
CA ASP A 56 8.98 4.71 -2.14
C ASP A 56 7.55 5.05 -2.57
N PHE A 57 6.67 5.26 -1.59
CA PHE A 57 5.27 5.59 -1.88
C PHE A 57 5.14 6.96 -2.56
N ALA A 58 6.00 7.91 -2.22
CA ALA A 58 6.01 9.22 -2.85
C ALA A 58 6.37 9.13 -4.34
N ALA A 59 7.29 8.22 -4.72
CA ALA A 59 7.59 7.94 -6.12
C ALA A 59 6.40 7.39 -6.89
N VAL A 60 5.53 6.58 -6.28
CA VAL A 60 4.30 6.12 -6.95
C VAL A 60 3.42 7.30 -7.32
N THR A 61 3.14 8.20 -6.36
CA THR A 61 2.35 9.40 -6.62
C THR A 61 3.02 10.30 -7.66
N ARG A 62 4.33 10.58 -7.51
CA ARG A 62 5.07 11.39 -8.49
C ARG A 62 5.00 10.78 -9.89
N ALA A 63 5.18 9.48 -10.03
CA ALA A 63 5.18 8.81 -11.32
C ALA A 63 3.79 8.80 -11.97
N VAL A 64 2.74 8.46 -11.23
CA VAL A 64 1.37 8.38 -11.77
C VAL A 64 0.84 9.76 -12.17
N PHE A 65 1.24 10.83 -11.46
CA PHE A 65 0.77 12.19 -11.72
C PHE A 65 1.82 13.06 -12.44
N SER A 66 2.94 12.48 -12.88
CA SER A 66 3.91 13.18 -13.72
C SER A 66 3.39 13.32 -15.15
N GLU A 67 3.72 14.43 -15.80
CA GLU A 67 3.55 14.60 -17.24
C GLU A 67 4.59 13.82 -18.07
N ARG A 68 5.56 13.15 -17.42
CA ARG A 68 6.61 12.37 -18.08
C ARG A 68 6.25 10.88 -18.09
N PRO A 69 5.94 10.27 -19.25
CA PRO A 69 5.57 8.86 -19.35
C PRO A 69 6.63 7.91 -18.76
N ALA A 70 7.91 8.22 -18.95
CA ALA A 70 9.04 7.44 -18.45
C ALA A 70 9.07 7.30 -16.91
N ALA A 71 8.39 8.19 -16.17
CA ALA A 71 8.33 8.09 -14.72
C ALA A 71 7.65 6.79 -14.26
N THR A 72 6.75 6.24 -15.08
CA THR A 72 6.03 5.00 -14.77
C THR A 72 6.86 3.74 -15.01
N GLU A 73 7.99 3.82 -15.72
CA GLU A 73 8.88 2.67 -15.99
C GLU A 73 9.45 2.06 -14.72
N ARG A 74 9.61 2.88 -13.66
CA ARG A 74 10.07 2.44 -12.34
C ARG A 74 8.97 1.81 -11.49
N LEU A 75 7.71 1.91 -11.93
CA LEU A 75 6.58 1.30 -11.25
C LEU A 75 6.49 -0.17 -11.58
N ARG A 76 6.15 -0.92 -10.53
CA ARG A 76 5.75 -2.31 -10.58
C ARG A 76 4.28 -2.41 -10.16
N LEU A 77 3.59 -3.41 -10.68
CA LEU A 77 2.27 -3.79 -10.20
C LEU A 77 2.40 -5.10 -9.43
N VAL A 78 1.87 -5.13 -8.20
CA VAL A 78 1.74 -6.35 -7.41
C VAL A 78 0.27 -6.70 -7.31
N ALA A 79 -0.21 -7.64 -8.13
CA ALA A 79 -1.58 -8.11 -8.08
C ALA A 79 -1.84 -9.00 -6.87
N PHE A 80 -3.01 -8.90 -6.25
CA PHE A 80 -3.30 -9.59 -4.99
C PHE A 80 -4.69 -10.24 -4.92
N ASP A 81 -5.60 -10.00 -5.86
CA ASP A 81 -6.87 -10.75 -5.96
C ASP A 81 -7.44 -10.60 -7.38
N ILE A 82 -8.30 -11.53 -7.79
CA ILE A 82 -9.00 -11.54 -9.07
C ILE A 82 -10.51 -11.57 -8.83
N LEU A 83 -11.23 -10.72 -9.56
CA LEU A 83 -12.66 -10.48 -9.37
C LEU A 83 -13.50 -11.09 -10.48
N ALA A 84 -12.96 -11.13 -11.70
CA ALA A 84 -13.58 -11.79 -12.84
C ALA A 84 -12.51 -12.38 -13.76
N VAL A 85 -12.82 -13.50 -14.41
CA VAL A 85 -11.95 -14.18 -15.39
C VAL A 85 -12.78 -14.53 -16.61
N ALA A 86 -12.32 -14.13 -17.80
CA ALA A 86 -13.00 -14.45 -19.07
C ALA A 86 -14.51 -14.05 -19.09
N GLY A 87 -14.90 -13.01 -18.35
CA GLY A 87 -16.28 -12.55 -18.23
C GLY A 87 -17.11 -13.23 -17.12
N GLU A 88 -16.57 -14.26 -16.45
CA GLU A 88 -17.19 -14.87 -15.28
C GLU A 88 -16.82 -14.12 -13.99
N ASP A 89 -17.81 -13.79 -13.16
CA ASP A 89 -17.59 -13.19 -11.84
C ASP A 89 -17.19 -14.27 -10.83
N VAL A 90 -15.99 -14.15 -10.27
CA VAL A 90 -15.44 -15.13 -9.33
C VAL A 90 -15.43 -14.64 -7.88
N ARG A 91 -16.00 -13.46 -7.59
CA ARG A 91 -16.00 -12.86 -6.25
C ARG A 91 -16.66 -13.75 -5.18
N ALA A 92 -17.63 -14.56 -5.57
CA ALA A 92 -18.32 -15.47 -4.66
C ALA A 92 -17.50 -16.72 -4.27
N ARG A 93 -16.45 -17.06 -5.04
CA ARG A 93 -15.59 -18.22 -4.77
C ARG A 93 -14.75 -18.02 -3.52
N ALA A 94 -14.22 -19.11 -2.95
CA ALA A 94 -13.28 -19.05 -1.84
C ALA A 94 -12.03 -18.23 -2.22
N TRP A 95 -11.35 -17.64 -1.24
CA TRP A 95 -10.20 -16.79 -1.52
C TRP A 95 -9.06 -17.56 -2.20
N GLU A 96 -8.86 -18.82 -1.83
CA GLU A 96 -7.85 -19.74 -2.33
C GLU A 96 -8.09 -20.07 -3.80
N ASP A 97 -9.36 -20.31 -4.17
CA ASP A 97 -9.74 -20.52 -5.56
C ASP A 97 -9.46 -19.28 -6.40
N ARG A 98 -9.72 -18.08 -5.84
CA ARG A 98 -9.39 -16.82 -6.52
C ARG A 98 -7.88 -16.59 -6.60
N ASP A 99 -7.11 -16.93 -5.57
CA ASP A 99 -5.64 -16.84 -5.61
C ASP A 99 -5.05 -17.80 -6.63
N ALA A 100 -5.59 -19.01 -6.77
CA ALA A 100 -5.22 -19.95 -7.82
C ALA A 100 -5.57 -19.39 -9.22
N CYS A 101 -6.81 -18.92 -9.42
CA CYS A 101 -7.22 -18.26 -10.67
C CYS A 101 -6.33 -17.07 -11.01
N LEU A 102 -5.96 -16.24 -10.03
CA LEU A 102 -5.05 -15.10 -10.21
C LEU A 102 -3.70 -15.56 -10.78
N ARG A 103 -3.13 -16.63 -10.22
CA ARG A 103 -1.83 -17.19 -10.63
C ARG A 103 -1.87 -17.81 -12.02
N ASP A 104 -2.97 -18.47 -12.36
CA ASP A 104 -3.15 -19.11 -13.66
C ASP A 104 -3.45 -18.07 -14.77
N THR A 105 -4.08 -16.95 -14.41
CA THR A 105 -4.58 -15.95 -15.37
C THR A 105 -3.59 -14.84 -15.67
N LEU A 106 -2.85 -14.36 -14.66
CA LEU A 106 -2.04 -13.15 -14.80
C LEU A 106 -0.56 -13.45 -15.12
N PRO A 107 0.06 -12.67 -16.01
CA PRO A 107 1.47 -12.82 -16.32
C PRO A 107 2.34 -12.39 -15.14
N VAL A 108 3.49 -13.07 -15.00
CA VAL A 108 4.58 -12.64 -14.11
C VAL A 108 5.76 -12.23 -14.98
N CYS A 109 6.16 -10.97 -14.91
CA CYS A 109 7.28 -10.41 -15.68
C CYS A 109 7.97 -9.31 -14.85
N GLU A 110 9.08 -8.75 -15.31
CA GLU A 110 9.91 -7.80 -14.53
C GLU A 110 9.12 -6.76 -13.71
N ARG A 111 8.09 -6.17 -14.32
CA ARG A 111 7.26 -5.12 -13.72
C ARG A 111 5.94 -5.62 -13.14
N ILE A 112 5.54 -6.87 -13.39
CA ILE A 112 4.29 -7.46 -12.90
C ILE A 112 4.61 -8.65 -11.97
N ARG A 113 4.16 -8.54 -10.73
CA ARG A 113 4.31 -9.56 -9.69
C ARG A 113 2.94 -9.92 -9.12
N LEU A 114 2.87 -11.10 -8.53
CA LEU A 114 1.73 -11.51 -7.70
C LEU A 114 2.17 -11.47 -6.23
N THR A 115 1.23 -11.19 -5.34
CA THR A 115 1.51 -11.22 -3.90
C THR A 115 1.86 -12.66 -3.47
N ALA A 116 2.84 -12.77 -2.57
CA ALA A 116 3.15 -14.05 -1.93
C ALA A 116 2.17 -14.29 -0.77
N SER A 117 1.62 -15.50 -0.69
CA SER A 117 0.73 -15.93 0.38
C SER A 117 1.51 -16.87 1.30
N LEU A 118 1.51 -16.60 2.61
CA LEU A 118 2.15 -17.41 3.63
C LEU A 118 1.14 -17.77 4.73
N PRO A 119 1.36 -18.85 5.50
CA PRO A 119 0.59 -19.11 6.71
C PRO A 119 0.60 -17.89 7.65
N ALA A 120 -0.56 -17.56 8.20
CA ALA A 120 -0.75 -16.40 9.07
C ALA A 120 -0.15 -16.63 10.47
N THR A 121 1.19 -16.56 10.55
CA THR A 121 1.95 -16.69 11.79
C THR A 121 2.61 -15.37 12.16
N LEU A 122 2.90 -15.19 13.45
CA LEU A 122 3.64 -14.02 13.92
C LEU A 122 5.03 -13.96 13.28
N ALA A 123 5.75 -15.09 13.20
CA ALA A 123 7.07 -15.16 12.58
C ALA A 123 7.05 -14.74 11.10
N ALA A 124 6.04 -15.15 10.33
CA ALA A 124 5.90 -14.71 8.93
C ALA A 124 5.64 -13.20 8.83
N HIS A 125 4.82 -12.65 9.73
CA HIS A 125 4.59 -11.21 9.81
C HIS A 125 5.88 -10.45 10.14
N GLU A 126 6.60 -10.86 11.18
CA GLU A 126 7.86 -10.24 11.60
C GLU A 126 8.93 -10.30 10.50
N ALA A 127 9.04 -11.43 9.80
CA ALA A 127 9.96 -11.56 8.67
C ALA A 127 9.61 -10.58 7.52
N ILE A 128 8.33 -10.45 7.17
CA ILE A 128 7.87 -9.47 6.16
C ILE A 128 8.16 -8.04 6.62
N VAL A 129 7.92 -7.73 7.89
CA VAL A 129 8.19 -6.41 8.46
C VAL A 129 9.68 -6.10 8.47
N ALA A 130 10.54 -7.09 8.77
CA ALA A 130 11.99 -6.96 8.74
C ALA A 130 12.55 -6.68 7.32
N LEU A 131 11.81 -7.06 6.27
CA LEU A 131 12.09 -6.69 4.88
C LEU A 131 11.66 -5.26 4.52
N GLY A 132 11.12 -4.49 5.48
CA GLY A 132 10.74 -3.09 5.29
C GLY A 132 9.31 -2.86 4.82
N PHE A 133 8.47 -3.89 4.76
CA PHE A 133 7.04 -3.74 4.44
C PHE A 133 6.24 -3.20 5.63
N GLU A 134 5.13 -2.50 5.36
CA GLU A 134 4.22 -1.94 6.39
C GLU A 134 3.62 -3.00 7.32
N GLY A 135 3.55 -4.24 6.86
CA GLY A 135 2.89 -5.35 7.52
C GLY A 135 2.25 -6.29 6.52
N THR A 136 1.20 -6.98 6.94
CA THR A 136 0.53 -8.04 6.18
C THR A 136 -0.97 -7.80 6.06
N VAL A 137 -1.58 -8.40 5.04
CA VAL A 137 -3.05 -8.51 4.94
C VAL A 137 -3.41 -9.96 5.20
N LEU A 138 -4.08 -10.20 6.32
CA LEU A 138 -4.59 -11.52 6.68
C LEU A 138 -5.90 -11.75 5.95
N LYS A 139 -5.98 -12.81 5.13
CA LYS A 139 -7.18 -13.17 4.38
C LYS A 139 -7.73 -14.47 4.94
N ARG A 140 -9.04 -14.50 5.23
CA ARG A 140 -9.71 -15.70 5.74
C ARG A 140 -9.90 -16.71 4.61
N LEU A 141 -9.40 -17.92 4.83
CA LEU A 141 -9.67 -19.10 4.00
C LEU A 141 -11.17 -19.35 3.83
N GLY A 142 -11.60 -19.77 2.64
CA GLY A 142 -13.01 -19.99 2.29
C GLY A 142 -13.85 -18.72 2.12
N SER A 143 -13.27 -17.52 2.25
CA SER A 143 -14.06 -16.27 2.19
C SER A 143 -14.24 -15.71 0.78
N ALA A 144 -15.48 -15.35 0.45
CA ALA A 144 -15.82 -14.55 -0.71
C ALA A 144 -15.21 -13.14 -0.64
N TYR A 145 -14.94 -12.54 -1.80
CA TYR A 145 -14.56 -11.14 -1.91
C TYR A 145 -15.71 -10.23 -1.49
N ARG A 146 -15.41 -9.20 -0.69
CA ARG A 146 -16.38 -8.16 -0.31
C ARG A 146 -15.75 -6.79 -0.51
N PRO A 147 -16.38 -5.87 -1.24
CA PRO A 147 -15.87 -4.51 -1.33
C PRO A 147 -15.96 -3.81 0.02
N GLY A 148 -15.05 -2.86 0.27
CA GLY A 148 -15.07 -2.03 1.48
C GLY A 148 -14.45 -2.69 2.72
N ARG A 149 -14.81 -2.21 3.91
CA ARG A 149 -14.25 -2.70 5.18
C ARG A 149 -15.06 -3.89 5.69
N HIS A 150 -14.38 -5.02 5.90
CA HIS A 150 -14.99 -6.24 6.43
C HIS A 150 -13.98 -7.03 7.28
N ARG A 151 -14.44 -8.11 7.94
CA ARG A 151 -13.62 -8.90 8.89
C ARG A 151 -12.87 -10.07 8.27
N THR A 152 -13.13 -10.39 7.01
CA THR A 152 -12.44 -11.50 6.32
C THR A 152 -11.06 -11.08 5.81
N TRP A 153 -10.83 -9.77 5.63
CA TRP A 153 -9.52 -9.20 5.31
C TRP A 153 -9.11 -8.23 6.42
N ILE A 154 -8.00 -8.52 7.09
CA ILE A 154 -7.51 -7.72 8.21
C ILE A 154 -6.11 -7.23 7.86
N LYS A 155 -5.93 -5.91 7.80
CA LYS A 155 -4.60 -5.32 7.69
C LYS A 155 -3.95 -5.35 9.08
N HIS A 156 -2.89 -6.14 9.21
CA HIS A 156 -2.06 -6.21 10.40
C HIS A 156 -0.76 -5.46 10.14
N LYS A 157 -0.57 -4.32 10.80
CA LYS A 157 0.58 -3.43 10.55
C LYS A 157 1.63 -3.63 11.63
N ALA A 158 2.89 -3.42 11.24
CA ALA A 158 3.95 -3.23 12.21
C ALA A 158 3.67 -2.01 13.09
N ARG A 159 4.19 -2.05 14.31
CA ARG A 159 4.18 -0.92 15.24
C ARG A 159 5.60 -0.67 15.70
N PHE A 160 6.16 0.44 15.26
CA PHE A 160 7.46 0.92 15.70
C PHE A 160 7.30 2.14 16.60
N THR A 161 8.29 2.37 17.46
CA THR A 161 8.34 3.55 18.30
C THR A 161 9.68 4.28 18.17
N ALA A 162 9.63 5.60 18.34
CA ALA A 162 10.81 6.46 18.42
C ALA A 162 10.56 7.58 19.43
N ARG A 163 11.62 8.10 20.06
CA ARG A 163 11.51 9.27 20.94
C ARG A 163 11.88 10.52 20.16
N ALA A 164 11.01 11.51 20.13
CA ALA A 164 11.21 12.74 19.38
C ALA A 164 10.86 13.95 20.24
N ALA A 165 11.53 15.09 20.02
CA ALA A 165 11.18 16.34 20.68
C ALA A 165 9.91 16.92 20.04
N LEU A 166 8.91 17.27 20.84
CA LEU A 166 7.68 17.87 20.34
C LEU A 166 7.85 19.38 20.16
N CYS A 167 7.91 19.86 18.92
CA CYS A 167 8.17 21.26 18.61
C CYS A 167 6.90 22.11 18.53
N SER A 168 5.83 21.58 17.94
CA SER A 168 4.55 22.30 17.86
C SER A 168 3.36 21.36 17.67
N VAL A 169 2.18 21.84 18.03
CA VAL A 169 0.91 21.15 17.80
C VAL A 169 -0.08 22.16 17.21
N ARG A 170 -0.81 21.75 16.16
CA ARG A 170 -1.82 22.57 15.49
C ARG A 170 -3.03 21.75 15.09
N GLN A 171 -4.21 22.36 15.12
CA GLN A 171 -5.40 21.79 14.53
C GLN A 171 -5.54 22.28 13.09
N ASP A 172 -5.84 21.38 12.15
CA ASP A 172 -6.17 21.76 10.77
C ASP A 172 -7.65 22.15 10.62
N ARG A 173 -8.03 22.56 9.40
CA ARG A 173 -9.39 23.02 9.08
C ARG A 173 -10.44 21.92 9.24
N ASP A 174 -10.04 20.66 9.19
CA ASP A 174 -10.91 19.49 9.36
C ASP A 174 -10.98 19.05 10.83
N GLY A 175 -10.40 19.83 11.76
CA GLY A 175 -10.40 19.56 13.17
C GLY A 175 -9.37 18.51 13.61
N ARG A 176 -8.45 18.08 12.74
CA ARG A 176 -7.43 17.09 13.10
C ARG A 176 -6.22 17.75 13.73
N TRP A 177 -5.76 17.17 14.82
CA TRP A 177 -4.57 17.62 15.54
C TRP A 177 -3.32 17.01 14.91
N ASN A 178 -2.36 17.86 14.59
CA ASN A 178 -1.10 17.52 13.94
C ASN A 178 0.06 18.08 14.77
N ALA A 179 1.08 17.27 15.00
CA ALA A 179 2.32 17.65 15.65
C ALA A 179 3.45 17.78 14.64
N LEU A 180 4.36 18.71 14.90
CA LEU A 180 5.71 18.73 14.34
C LEU A 180 6.68 18.28 15.43
N CYS A 181 7.43 17.22 15.16
CA CYS A 181 8.45 16.69 16.05
C CYS A 181 9.82 16.75 15.39
N GLU A 182 10.87 16.76 16.20
CA GLU A 182 12.25 16.60 15.77
C GLU A 182 12.80 15.24 16.22
N LEU A 183 13.28 14.45 15.27
CA LEU A 183 13.88 13.14 15.48
C LEU A 183 15.21 13.10 14.73
N ASP A 184 16.33 12.98 15.44
CA ASP A 184 17.69 12.91 14.86
C ASP A 184 17.98 14.03 13.84
N GLY A 185 17.60 15.27 14.18
CA GLY A 185 17.75 16.45 13.33
C GLY A 185 16.78 16.53 12.14
N ARG A 186 15.79 15.62 12.07
CA ARG A 186 14.77 15.60 11.01
C ARG A 186 13.42 16.02 11.55
N ARG A 187 12.67 16.75 10.73
CA ARG A 187 11.29 17.13 11.02
C ARG A 187 10.34 15.98 10.66
N VAL A 188 9.54 15.56 11.64
CA VAL A 188 8.52 14.52 11.49
C VAL A 188 7.15 15.15 11.74
N HIS A 189 6.25 14.99 10.76
CA HIS A 189 4.84 15.29 10.93
C HIS A 189 4.10 14.07 11.49
N ALA A 190 3.36 14.25 12.58
CA ALA A 190 2.62 13.17 13.23
C ALA A 190 1.19 13.61 13.56
N LEU A 191 0.25 12.67 13.59
CA LEU A 191 -1.06 12.91 14.19
C LEU A 191 -0.92 13.06 15.70
N ALA A 192 -1.70 13.95 16.29
CA ALA A 192 -1.68 14.22 17.72
C ALA A 192 -3.11 14.16 18.30
N GLY A 193 -3.19 14.24 19.62
CA GLY A 193 -4.44 14.50 20.33
C GLY A 193 -4.52 15.97 20.77
N PRO A 194 -5.70 16.46 21.19
CA PRO A 194 -5.87 17.83 21.67
C PRO A 194 -4.96 18.13 22.88
N ARG A 195 -4.83 17.18 23.82
CA ARG A 195 -3.99 17.31 25.01
C ARG A 195 -2.48 17.29 24.73
N THR A 196 -2.07 16.96 23.50
CA THR A 196 -0.65 16.96 23.14
C THR A 196 -0.06 18.37 23.18
N VAL A 197 -0.88 19.43 23.06
CA VAL A 197 -0.41 20.83 23.12
C VAL A 197 0.28 21.18 24.46
N GLU A 198 -0.16 20.57 25.56
CA GLU A 198 0.37 20.80 26.91
C GLU A 198 1.81 20.25 27.08
N ARG A 199 2.26 19.42 26.13
CA ARG A 199 3.53 18.70 26.17
C ARG A 199 4.58 19.29 25.22
N ILE A 200 4.30 20.43 24.60
CA ILE A 200 5.26 21.09 23.69
C ILE A 200 6.56 21.38 24.45
N GLY A 201 7.70 21.00 23.84
CA GLY A 201 9.02 21.06 24.46
C GLY A 201 9.47 19.76 25.12
N GLU A 202 8.57 18.79 25.34
CA GLU A 202 8.92 17.48 25.90
C GLU A 202 9.44 16.49 24.84
N LEU A 203 10.16 15.47 25.30
CA LEU A 203 10.36 14.25 24.51
C LEU A 203 9.10 13.38 24.57
N VAL A 204 8.50 13.14 23.41
CA VAL A 204 7.31 12.30 23.26
C VAL A 204 7.65 11.00 22.54
N GLU A 205 6.89 9.95 22.80
CA GLU A 205 6.94 8.73 22.01
C GLU A 205 6.11 8.93 20.73
N LEU A 206 6.74 8.68 19.58
CA LEU A 206 6.08 8.53 18.29
C LEU A 206 5.82 7.06 18.03
N VAL A 207 4.63 6.75 17.56
CA VAL A 207 4.24 5.43 17.04
C VAL A 207 4.06 5.53 15.53
N TYR A 208 4.67 4.65 14.76
CA TYR A 208 4.59 4.67 13.29
C TYR A 208 4.55 3.25 12.71
N SER A 209 4.08 3.11 11.45
CA SER A 209 3.88 1.79 10.82
C SER A 209 5.04 1.34 9.94
N ARG A 210 5.81 2.28 9.39
CA ARG A 210 7.05 2.03 8.64
C ARG A 210 7.84 3.33 8.42
N MET A 211 9.04 3.19 7.87
CA MET A 211 9.85 4.29 7.36
C MET A 211 10.02 4.12 5.85
N ASP A 212 9.71 5.16 5.07
CA ASP A 212 9.92 5.17 3.62
C ASP A 212 11.42 5.37 3.30
N ALA A 213 11.81 5.19 2.04
CA ALA A 213 13.22 5.23 1.62
C ALA A 213 13.94 6.58 1.89
N ASP A 214 13.21 7.69 1.89
CA ASP A 214 13.71 9.02 2.24
C ASP A 214 13.86 9.23 3.77
N GLY A 215 13.48 8.24 4.57
CA GLY A 215 13.47 8.31 6.03
C GLY A 215 12.20 8.91 6.64
N SER A 216 11.19 9.21 5.83
CA SER A 216 9.90 9.70 6.31
C SER A 216 9.15 8.61 7.09
N LEU A 217 8.69 8.93 8.31
CA LEU A 217 7.86 8.02 9.09
C LEU A 217 6.40 8.05 8.59
N ARG A 218 5.83 6.86 8.34
CA ARG A 218 4.46 6.74 7.82
C ARG A 218 3.46 6.45 8.92
N GLU A 219 2.32 7.13 8.81
CA GLU A 219 1.22 7.07 9.79
C GLU A 219 1.69 7.36 11.22
N ALA A 220 2.73 8.20 11.36
CA ALA A 220 3.29 8.60 12.63
C ALA A 220 2.24 9.30 13.50
N ARG A 221 2.20 8.97 14.78
CA ARG A 221 1.30 9.55 15.78
C ARG A 221 2.04 9.75 17.08
N VAL A 222 1.75 10.82 17.79
CA VAL A 222 2.21 11.01 19.17
C VAL A 222 1.41 10.05 20.06
N ALA A 223 2.11 9.22 20.83
CA ALA A 223 1.48 8.34 21.81
C ALA A 223 0.72 9.17 22.86
N PRO A 224 -0.44 8.67 23.35
CA PRO A 224 -1.13 9.28 24.47
C PRO A 224 -0.18 9.44 25.67
N ALA A 225 -0.41 10.48 26.49
CA ALA A 225 0.22 10.50 27.80
C ALA A 225 -0.29 9.28 28.60
N SER A 226 0.65 8.55 29.19
CA SER A 226 0.39 7.46 30.13
C SER A 226 -0.11 8.00 31.46
#